data_AF-A0AAE1LIA2-F1
#
_entry.id   AF-A0AAE1LIA2-F1
#
_cell.length_a   1.000
_cell.length_b   1.000
_cell.length_c   1.000
_cell.angle_alpha   90.00
_cell.angle_beta   90.00
_cell.angle_gamma   90.00
#
_symmetry.space_group_name_H-M   'P 1'
#
loop_
_entity.id
_entity.type
_entity.pdbx_description
1 polymer ?
#
loop_
_entity_poly.entity_id
_entity_poly.type
_entity_poly.pdbx_seq_one_letter_code
_entity_poly.pdbx_strand_id
1 'polypeptide(L)'
;MASTHKYGGSLEKWALPQSKLIAASLLMRNLFYYELPQVLISTIIVPLFAMEDVVVNGSQADRFSLTIVIWIIIGLIPVCEYGESMVGQRRGLQTAMYFGPWLEEPVRMQRGRLCFALASYGKRGYLSGPILGVFCRRTLGNIVLQWFKFLQALLNIQER
;
A
#
# COMPACT_ATOMS: atom_id res chain seq x y z
N MET A 1 11.82 -25.57 40.27
CA MET A 1 10.92 -25.81 39.12
C MET A 1 9.57 -25.15 39.38
N ALA A 2 9.41 -23.84 39.15
CA ALA A 2 8.12 -23.15 39.27
C ALA A 2 8.22 -21.74 38.66
N SER A 3 7.96 -21.56 37.35
CA SER A 3 7.61 -20.23 36.79
C SER A 3 7.01 -20.24 35.37
N THR A 4 6.66 -21.39 34.81
CA THR A 4 6.17 -21.46 33.41
C THR A 4 4.73 -20.92 33.21
N HIS A 5 3.97 -20.72 34.29
CA HIS A 5 2.56 -20.30 34.19
C HIS A 5 2.33 -18.79 34.00
N LYS A 6 3.29 -17.91 34.33
CA LYS A 6 3.09 -16.45 34.22
C LYS A 6 3.20 -15.90 32.79
N TYR A 7 3.88 -16.61 31.89
CA TYR A 7 4.19 -16.10 30.54
C TYR A 7 3.19 -16.52 29.45
N GLY A 8 2.40 -17.58 29.68
CA GLY A 8 1.42 -18.07 28.70
C GLY A 8 0.35 -17.04 28.35
N GLY A 9 -0.11 -16.26 29.33
CA GLY A 9 -1.12 -15.22 29.13
C GLY A 9 -0.63 -13.98 28.40
N SER A 10 0.68 -13.77 28.24
CA SER A 10 1.20 -12.60 27.49
C SER A 10 1.11 -12.85 25.98
N LEU A 11 1.49 -14.04 25.52
CA LEU A 11 1.60 -14.33 24.09
C LEU A 11 0.22 -14.47 23.43
N GLU A 12 -0.74 -15.07 24.13
CA GLU A 12 -2.13 -15.18 23.68
C GLU A 12 -2.81 -13.81 23.56
N LYS A 13 -2.46 -12.85 24.43
CA LYS A 13 -2.95 -11.46 24.35
C LYS A 13 -2.50 -10.76 23.07
N TRP A 14 -1.33 -11.07 22.55
CA TRP A 14 -0.79 -10.46 21.31
C TRP A 14 -1.15 -11.26 20.04
N ALA A 15 -1.37 -12.56 20.17
CA ALA A 15 -1.74 -13.42 19.05
C ALA A 15 -3.09 -13.04 18.42
N LEU A 16 -4.10 -12.73 19.25
CA LEU A 16 -5.44 -12.40 18.77
C LEU A 16 -5.50 -11.06 18.01
N PRO A 17 -4.91 -9.94 18.48
CA PRO A 17 -4.82 -8.71 17.70
C PRO A 17 -4.03 -8.91 16.40
N GLN A 18 -2.92 -9.65 16.44
CA GLN A 18 -2.08 -9.84 15.28
C GLN A 18 -2.76 -10.70 14.20
N SER A 19 -3.53 -11.73 14.59
CA SER A 19 -4.31 -12.53 13.65
C SER A 19 -5.42 -11.69 13.00
N LYS A 20 -6.12 -10.85 13.78
CA LYS A 20 -7.12 -9.89 13.26
C LYS A 20 -6.50 -8.89 12.29
N LEU A 21 -5.32 -8.34 12.61
CA LEU A 21 -4.63 -7.38 11.76
C LEU A 21 -4.15 -8.03 10.45
N ILE A 22 -3.65 -9.26 10.52
CA ILE A 22 -3.31 -10.04 9.32
C ILE A 22 -4.56 -10.29 8.48
N ALA A 23 -5.66 -10.74 9.07
CA ALA A 23 -6.92 -10.99 8.37
C ALA A 23 -7.46 -9.71 7.71
N ALA A 24 -7.50 -8.60 8.44
CA ALA A 24 -7.93 -7.29 7.91
C ALA A 24 -7.03 -6.82 6.76
N SER A 25 -5.71 -7.02 6.87
CA SER A 25 -4.76 -6.65 5.82
C SER A 25 -4.92 -7.51 4.55
N LEU A 26 -5.28 -8.80 4.71
CA LEU A 26 -5.60 -9.68 3.59
C LEU A 26 -6.91 -9.29 2.92
N LEU A 27 -7.92 -8.93 3.74
CA LEU A 27 -9.21 -8.46 3.24
C LEU A 27 -9.04 -7.14 2.46
N MET A 28 -8.34 -6.16 3.03
CA MET A 28 -8.00 -4.92 2.33
C MET A 28 -7.25 -5.19 1.04
N ARG A 29 -6.24 -6.07 1.06
CA ARG A 29 -5.52 -6.44 -0.16
C ARG A 29 -6.45 -7.04 -1.22
N ASN A 30 -7.38 -7.89 -0.84
CA ASN A 30 -8.34 -8.50 -1.76
C ASN A 30 -9.32 -7.46 -2.31
N LEU A 31 -9.85 -6.57 -1.47
CA LEU A 31 -10.69 -5.46 -1.92
C LEU A 31 -9.94 -4.60 -2.92
N PHE A 32 -8.72 -4.17 -2.58
CA PHE A 32 -7.88 -3.41 -3.51
C PHE A 32 -7.57 -4.20 -4.77
N TYR A 33 -7.45 -5.52 -4.74
CA TYR A 33 -7.22 -6.34 -5.92
C TYR A 33 -8.42 -6.31 -6.90
N TYR A 34 -9.65 -6.27 -6.39
CA TYR A 34 -10.86 -6.19 -7.23
C TYR A 34 -11.20 -4.77 -7.67
N GLU A 35 -10.98 -3.78 -6.81
CA GLU A 35 -11.29 -2.37 -7.08
C GLU A 35 -10.22 -1.68 -7.93
N LEU A 36 -8.95 -2.11 -7.83
CA LEU A 36 -7.84 -1.53 -8.61
C LEU A 36 -8.07 -1.57 -10.12
N PRO A 37 -8.47 -2.70 -10.72
CA PRO A 37 -8.76 -2.75 -12.15
C PRO A 37 -9.82 -1.73 -12.54
N GLN A 38 -10.90 -1.58 -11.78
CA GLN A 38 -11.94 -0.57 -12.05
C GLN A 38 -11.39 0.85 -11.95
N VAL A 39 -10.61 1.12 -10.90
CA VAL A 39 -9.93 2.41 -10.73
C VAL A 39 -8.96 2.67 -11.89
N LEU A 40 -8.12 1.70 -12.25
CA LEU A 40 -7.15 1.82 -13.34
C LEU A 40 -7.84 2.03 -14.69
N ILE A 41 -8.88 1.25 -14.96
CA ILE A 41 -9.71 1.38 -16.15
C ILE A 41 -10.32 2.78 -16.19
N SER A 42 -10.89 3.28 -15.10
CA SER A 42 -11.41 4.65 -15.05
C SER A 42 -10.31 5.69 -15.28
N THR A 43 -9.11 5.49 -14.74
CA THR A 43 -7.97 6.39 -14.97
C THR A 43 -7.31 6.26 -16.34
N ILE A 44 -7.67 5.28 -17.16
CA ILE A 44 -7.18 5.16 -18.55
C ILE A 44 -8.27 5.61 -19.52
N ILE A 45 -9.49 5.12 -19.32
CA ILE A 45 -10.65 5.38 -20.16
C ILE A 45 -11.10 6.85 -20.04
N VAL A 46 -11.15 7.41 -18.84
CA VAL A 46 -11.53 8.83 -18.68
C VAL A 46 -10.52 9.75 -19.37
N PRO A 47 -9.20 9.54 -19.25
CA PRO A 47 -8.23 10.23 -20.09
C PRO A 47 -8.35 10.02 -21.59
N LEU A 48 -8.66 8.80 -22.03
CA LEU A 48 -8.83 8.52 -23.46
C LEU A 48 -10.03 9.26 -24.05
N PHE A 49 -11.18 9.23 -23.37
CA PHE A 49 -12.36 10.00 -23.77
C PHE A 49 -12.13 11.51 -23.67
N ALA A 50 -11.46 11.97 -22.62
CA ALA A 50 -11.10 13.38 -22.53
C ALA A 50 -10.08 13.80 -23.60
N MET A 51 -9.22 12.88 -24.08
CA MET A 51 -8.27 13.18 -25.16
C MET A 51 -9.02 13.50 -26.46
N GLU A 52 -10.11 12.79 -26.76
CA GLU A 52 -10.97 13.10 -27.90
C GLU A 52 -11.52 14.54 -27.80
N ASP A 53 -12.06 14.90 -26.64
CA ASP A 53 -12.58 16.26 -26.40
C ASP A 53 -11.49 17.33 -26.43
N VAL A 54 -10.27 17.03 -25.94
CA VAL A 54 -9.14 17.96 -25.91
C VAL A 54 -8.57 18.18 -27.31
N VAL A 55 -8.41 17.12 -28.10
CA VAL A 55 -7.93 17.20 -29.48
C VAL A 55 -8.93 17.97 -30.35
N VAL A 56 -10.23 17.80 -30.11
CA VAL A 56 -11.28 18.47 -30.89
C VAL A 56 -11.50 19.93 -30.45
N ASN A 57 -11.45 20.23 -29.15
CA ASN A 57 -11.87 21.55 -28.63
C ASN A 57 -10.76 22.43 -28.03
N GLY A 58 -9.52 21.93 -27.88
CA GLY A 58 -8.28 22.66 -27.50
C GLY A 58 -8.25 23.36 -26.14
N SER A 59 -9.39 23.83 -25.63
CA SER A 59 -9.57 24.65 -24.42
C SER A 59 -9.95 23.83 -23.19
N GLN A 60 -10.21 22.53 -23.34
CA GLN A 60 -10.66 21.65 -22.25
C GLN A 60 -9.50 20.91 -21.56
N ALA A 61 -8.26 21.02 -22.07
CA ALA A 61 -7.07 20.35 -21.53
C ALA A 61 -6.82 20.74 -20.06
N ASP A 62 -7.01 22.01 -19.74
CA ASP A 62 -6.80 22.54 -18.39
C ASP A 62 -7.78 21.93 -17.38
N ARG A 63 -9.07 21.84 -17.73
CA ARG A 63 -10.09 21.25 -16.84
C ARG A 63 -9.83 19.77 -16.58
N PHE A 64 -9.39 19.07 -17.62
CA PHE A 64 -9.04 17.67 -17.54
C PHE A 64 -7.82 17.44 -16.63
N SER A 65 -6.74 18.21 -16.83
CA SER A 65 -5.55 18.13 -15.97
C SER A 65 -5.87 18.43 -14.51
N LEU A 66 -6.69 19.45 -14.23
CA LEU A 66 -7.15 19.80 -12.89
C LEU A 66 -7.93 18.65 -12.23
N THR A 67 -8.84 18.01 -12.97
CA THR A 67 -9.65 16.91 -12.44
C THR A 67 -8.79 15.73 -12.02
N ILE A 68 -7.78 15.39 -12.82
CA ILE A 68 -6.86 14.28 -12.50
C ILE A 68 -5.94 14.62 -11.35
N VAL A 69 -5.45 15.87 -11.27
CA VAL A 69 -4.64 16.32 -10.13
C VAL A 69 -5.45 16.21 -8.83
N ILE A 70 -6.71 16.64 -8.82
CA ILE A 70 -7.61 16.49 -7.67
C ILE A 70 -7.76 15.01 -7.30
N TRP A 71 -7.96 14.14 -8.28
CA TRP A 71 -8.10 12.70 -8.05
C TRP A 71 -6.83 12.06 -7.47
N ILE A 72 -5.64 12.43 -7.98
CA ILE A 72 -4.36 11.98 -7.45
C ILE A 72 -4.21 12.44 -5.99
N ILE A 73 -4.51 13.71 -5.71
CA ILE A 73 -4.35 14.28 -4.36
C ILE A 73 -5.31 13.63 -3.36
N ILE A 74 -6.58 13.51 -3.70
CA ILE A 74 -7.61 13.02 -2.77
C ILE A 74 -7.62 11.50 -2.67
N GLY A 75 -7.40 10.80 -3.78
CA GLY A 75 -7.48 9.34 -3.84
C GLY A 75 -6.14 8.65 -3.60
N LEU A 76 -5.14 8.99 -4.42
CA LEU A 76 -3.91 8.19 -4.52
C LEU A 76 -2.91 8.50 -3.39
N ILE A 77 -2.72 9.79 -3.04
CA ILE A 77 -1.81 10.19 -1.96
C ILE A 77 -2.11 9.47 -0.64
N PRO A 78 -3.33 9.55 -0.06
CA PRO A 78 -3.59 8.92 1.23
C PRO A 78 -3.40 7.41 1.18
N VAL A 79 -3.80 6.74 0.10
CA VAL A 79 -3.60 5.30 -0.06
C VAL A 79 -2.10 4.94 -0.04
N CYS A 80 -1.27 5.73 -0.72
CA CYS A 80 0.18 5.52 -0.71
C CYS A 80 0.81 5.82 0.66
N GLU A 81 0.35 6.84 1.38
CA GLU A 81 0.83 7.14 2.74
C GLU A 81 0.44 6.06 3.75
N TYR A 82 -0.80 5.56 3.70
CA TYR A 82 -1.23 4.42 4.51
C TYR A 82 -0.43 3.16 4.18
N GLY A 83 -0.21 2.88 2.89
CA GLY A 83 0.62 1.76 2.45
C GLY A 83 2.03 1.82 3.02
N GLU A 84 2.66 3.01 2.99
CA GLU A 84 3.99 3.22 3.53
C GLU A 84 4.04 3.12 5.06
N SER A 85 3.05 3.67 5.75
CA SER A 85 2.92 3.53 7.21
C SER A 85 2.80 2.06 7.62
N MET A 86 1.98 1.27 6.92
CA MET A 86 1.86 -0.18 7.17
C MET A 86 3.18 -0.92 6.98
N VAL A 87 3.95 -0.58 5.94
CA VAL A 87 5.30 -1.13 5.71
C VAL A 87 6.23 -0.75 6.86
N GLY A 88 6.21 0.53 7.28
CA GLY A 88 7.03 1.05 8.37
C GLY A 88 6.75 0.35 9.70
N GLN A 89 5.48 0.23 10.09
CA GLN A 89 5.06 -0.44 11.32
C GLN A 89 5.46 -1.92 11.34
N ARG A 90 5.35 -2.61 10.20
CA ARG A 90 5.81 -4.00 10.08
C ARG A 90 7.31 -4.16 10.26
N ARG A 91 8.10 -3.29 9.62
CA ARG A 91 9.55 -3.28 9.80
C ARG A 91 9.92 -2.98 11.25
N GLY A 92 9.24 -2.00 11.87
CA GLY A 92 9.40 -1.69 13.29
C GLY A 92 9.11 -2.90 14.19
N LEU A 93 8.01 -3.61 13.93
CA LEU A 93 7.69 -4.84 14.65
C LEU A 93 8.78 -5.90 14.47
N GLN A 94 9.25 -6.12 13.23
CA GLN A 94 10.32 -7.07 12.95
C GLN A 94 11.61 -6.71 13.71
N THR A 95 12.00 -5.45 13.69
CA THR A 95 13.17 -4.93 14.40
C THR A 95 13.02 -5.11 15.91
N ALA A 96 11.85 -4.79 16.48
CA ALA A 96 11.56 -5.00 17.90
C ALA A 96 11.56 -6.49 18.31
N MET A 97 11.07 -7.37 17.42
CA MET A 97 11.13 -8.81 17.63
C MET A 97 12.59 -9.30 17.62
N TYR A 98 13.42 -8.79 16.71
CA TYR A 98 14.84 -9.14 16.60
C TYR A 98 15.66 -8.70 17.81
N PHE A 99 15.49 -7.46 18.29
CA PHE A 99 16.23 -6.92 19.45
C PHE A 99 15.67 -7.33 20.82
N GLY A 100 14.79 -8.34 20.86
CA GLY A 100 14.28 -8.86 22.12
C GLY A 100 15.33 -9.58 22.97
N PRO A 101 15.07 -9.79 24.27
CA PRO A 101 15.94 -10.55 25.16
C PRO A 101 15.80 -12.07 24.93
N TRP A 102 16.20 -12.54 23.74
CA TRP A 102 16.04 -13.94 23.33
C TRP A 102 16.60 -14.94 24.34
N LEU A 103 17.75 -14.63 24.94
CA LEU A 103 18.44 -15.51 25.88
C LEU A 103 17.75 -15.62 27.25
N GLU A 104 16.98 -14.59 27.64
CA GLU A 104 16.30 -14.52 28.95
C GLU A 104 14.88 -15.09 28.87
N GLU A 105 14.32 -15.21 27.66
CA GLU A 105 12.97 -15.71 27.42
C GLU A 105 12.90 -17.24 27.42
N PRO A 106 11.79 -17.84 27.93
CA PRO A 106 11.58 -19.28 27.81
C PRO A 106 11.37 -19.69 26.34
N VAL A 107 11.75 -20.93 25.99
CA VAL A 107 11.66 -21.48 24.62
C VAL A 107 10.28 -21.27 23.97
N ARG A 108 9.18 -21.35 24.74
CA ARG A 108 7.83 -21.10 24.23
C ARG A 108 7.64 -19.66 23.74
N MET A 109 8.20 -18.67 24.45
CA MET A 109 8.14 -17.26 24.04
C MET A 109 9.04 -16.99 22.84
N GLN A 110 10.25 -17.54 22.83
CA GLN A 110 11.15 -17.46 21.68
C GLN A 110 10.49 -18.00 20.40
N ARG A 111 9.81 -19.16 20.48
CA ARG A 111 9.06 -19.73 19.35
C ARG A 111 7.93 -18.82 18.90
N GLY A 112 7.17 -18.24 19.82
CA GLY A 112 6.10 -17.30 19.47
C GLY A 112 6.63 -16.03 18.78
N ARG A 113 7.70 -15.45 19.32
CA ARG A 113 8.43 -14.31 18.75
C ARG A 113 8.95 -14.62 17.34
N LEU A 114 9.52 -15.81 17.14
CA LEU A 114 9.96 -16.30 15.82
C LEU A 114 8.77 -16.42 14.86
N CYS A 115 7.64 -17.00 15.28
CA CYS A 115 6.44 -17.10 14.45
C CYS A 115 5.92 -15.72 14.04
N PHE A 116 5.90 -14.74 14.95
CA PHE A 116 5.51 -13.37 14.64
C PHE A 116 6.49 -12.67 13.70
N ALA A 117 7.80 -12.87 13.90
CA ALA A 117 8.83 -12.35 13.01
C ALA A 117 8.67 -12.94 11.59
N LEU A 118 8.48 -14.26 11.46
CA LEU A 118 8.23 -14.92 10.17
C LEU A 118 6.93 -14.44 9.51
N ALA A 119 5.86 -14.26 10.28
CA ALA A 119 4.59 -13.72 9.77
C ALA A 119 4.73 -12.26 9.27
N SER A 120 5.63 -11.48 9.89
CA SER A 120 5.93 -10.11 9.48
C SER A 120 6.84 -10.03 8.23
N TYR A 121 7.67 -11.05 7.99
CA TYR A 121 8.64 -11.09 6.87
C TYR A 121 7.99 -11.32 5.49
N GLY A 122 6.79 -11.91 5.44
CA GLY A 122 6.13 -12.27 4.17
C GLY A 122 5.55 -11.08 3.39
N LYS A 123 5.30 -11.28 2.08
CA LYS A 123 4.58 -10.35 1.17
C LYS A 123 3.10 -10.08 1.53
N ARG A 124 2.66 -10.51 2.70
CA ARG A 124 1.26 -10.43 3.16
C ARG A 124 1.13 -9.18 4.01
N GLY A 125 0.03 -8.43 3.90
CA GLY A 125 -0.22 -7.25 4.75
C GLY A 125 0.45 -5.95 4.33
N TYR A 126 0.92 -5.87 3.09
CA TYR A 126 1.16 -4.60 2.40
C TYR A 126 -0.04 -4.32 1.49
N LEU A 127 -0.39 -3.04 1.33
CA LEU A 127 -1.25 -2.62 0.24
C LEU A 127 -0.46 -2.79 -1.05
N SER A 128 -0.87 -3.75 -1.89
CA SER A 128 -0.23 -4.02 -3.17
C SER A 128 -1.24 -4.33 -4.25
N GLY A 129 -1.08 -3.73 -5.43
CA GLY A 129 -1.83 -4.06 -6.63
C GLY A 129 -1.09 -5.05 -7.53
N PRO A 130 -1.82 -5.82 -8.37
CA PRO A 130 -1.21 -6.75 -9.33
C PRO A 130 -0.32 -6.04 -10.36
N ILE A 131 -0.65 -4.80 -10.73
CA ILE A 131 0.05 -4.05 -11.79
C ILE A 131 0.97 -2.97 -11.21
N LEU A 132 0.51 -2.24 -10.19
CA LEU A 132 1.26 -1.12 -9.60
C LEU A 132 2.30 -1.55 -8.56
N GLY A 133 2.29 -2.82 -8.15
CA GLY A 133 3.15 -3.30 -7.08
C GLY A 133 2.71 -2.76 -5.72
N VAL A 134 3.67 -2.49 -4.83
CA VAL A 134 3.40 -2.00 -3.48
C VAL A 134 3.04 -0.51 -3.52
N PHE A 135 1.94 -0.12 -2.86
CA PHE A 135 1.57 1.27 -2.70
C PHE A 135 2.51 1.94 -1.69
N CYS A 136 3.38 2.83 -2.20
CA CYS A 136 4.33 3.61 -1.41
C CYS A 136 4.60 4.94 -2.12
N ARG A 137 5.25 5.90 -1.44
CA ARG A 137 5.60 7.21 -2.06
C ARG A 137 6.41 7.07 -3.34
N ARG A 138 7.23 6.03 -3.48
CA ARG A 138 7.98 5.77 -4.73
C ARG A 138 7.05 5.43 -5.89
N THR A 139 6.02 4.62 -5.65
CA THR A 139 5.02 4.26 -6.66
C THR A 139 4.19 5.48 -7.04
N LEU A 140 3.78 6.30 -6.07
CA LEU A 140 3.12 7.58 -6.30
C LEU A 140 3.96 8.49 -7.21
N GLY A 141 5.24 8.69 -6.88
CA GLY A 141 6.15 9.49 -7.68
C GLY A 141 6.29 9.00 -9.11
N ASN A 142 6.36 7.67 -9.31
CA ASN A 142 6.39 7.07 -10.65
C ASN A 142 5.10 7.34 -11.43
N ILE A 143 3.93 7.22 -10.79
CA ILE A 143 2.63 7.49 -11.42
C ILE A 143 2.53 8.97 -11.85
N VAL A 144 2.88 9.89 -10.95
CA VAL A 144 2.89 11.33 -11.24
C VAL A 144 3.86 11.65 -12.38
N LEU A 145 5.06 11.05 -12.39
CA LEU A 145 6.02 11.25 -13.46
C LEU A 145 5.52 10.73 -14.81
N GLN A 146 4.90 9.54 -14.83
CA GLN A 146 4.31 8.99 -16.05
C GLN A 146 3.17 9.86 -16.56
N TRP A 147 2.35 10.40 -15.64
CA TRP A 147 1.29 11.34 -15.96
C TRP A 147 1.82 12.62 -16.61
N PHE A 148 2.86 13.25 -16.05
CA PHE A 148 3.48 14.44 -16.64
C PHE A 148 4.07 14.16 -18.02
N LYS A 149 4.74 13.02 -18.20
CA LYS A 149 5.28 12.63 -19.52
C LYS A 149 4.17 12.45 -20.55
N PHE A 150 3.03 11.90 -20.14
CA PHE A 150 1.87 11.76 -20.99
C PHE A 150 1.29 13.13 -21.38
N LEU A 151 1.08 14.04 -20.42
CA LEU A 151 0.63 15.40 -20.70
C LEU A 151 1.57 16.15 -21.65
N GLN A 152 2.88 16.02 -21.45
CA GLN A 152 3.88 16.64 -22.33
C GLN A 152 3.80 16.08 -23.77
N ALA A 153 3.58 14.77 -23.92
CA ALA A 153 3.38 14.17 -25.22
C ALA A 153 2.11 14.71 -25.92
N LEU A 154 1.03 14.95 -25.17
CA LEU A 154 -0.20 15.55 -25.71
C LEU A 154 0.01 16.98 -26.19
N LEU A 155 0.65 17.81 -25.38
CA LEU A 155 0.96 19.20 -25.74
C LEU A 155 1.82 19.26 -27.02
N ASN A 156 2.83 18.39 -27.12
CA ASN A 156 3.69 18.32 -28.31
C ASN A 156 2.94 17.88 -29.58
N ILE A 157 1.86 17.11 -29.46
CA ILE A 157 1.02 16.72 -30.60
C ILE A 157 0.16 17.90 -31.05
N GLN A 158 -0.32 18.72 -30.12
CA GLN A 158 -1.17 19.87 -30.42
C GLN A 158 -0.44 21.03 -31.13
N GLU A 159 0.88 21.15 -30.95
CA GLU A 159 1.71 22.15 -31.64
C GLU A 159 2.03 21.81 -33.10
N ARG A 160 1.65 20.62 -33.59
CA ARG A 160 1.84 20.18 -34.98
C ARG A 160 0.55 20.29 -35.79
#